data_AF-A0ABD4XKH4-F1
#
_entry.id   AF-A0ABD4XKH4-F1
#
_cell.length_a   1.000
_cell.length_b   1.000
_cell.length_c   1.000
_cell.angle_alpha   90.00
_cell.angle_beta   90.00
_cell.angle_gamma   90.00
#
_symmetry.space_group_name_H-M   'P 1'
#
loop_
_entity.id
_entity.type
_entity.pdbx_description
1 polymer ?
#
loop_
_entity_poly.entity_id
_entity_poly.type
_entity_poly.pdbx_seq_one_letter_code
_entity_poly.pdbx_strand_id
1 'polypeptide(L)'
;MKLYNTEHAWQWTSNQRFASSYGRFDASILYDNFFTAGTDKNAVVPNVTPSKPVVNKPDTSAIKQFKNAGNRFTAYKSFRVDRIAYVNGMWQAINYDLAGGKDASWTANGIPLAMLDNVTRGNYRATQVGDTVKFKAGYSYGTIDQYDNASNGAGIVEGVYGNIWYNANSLLTK
;
A
#
# COMPACT_ATOMS: atom_id res chain seq x y z
N MET A 1 -39.61 -41.54 13.97
CA MET A 1 -39.50 -40.92 12.65
C MET A 1 -39.33 -39.41 12.87
N LYS A 2 -38.10 -38.89 12.87
CA LYS A 2 -37.85 -37.45 13.05
C LYS A 2 -37.80 -36.81 11.66
N LEU A 3 -38.84 -36.04 11.33
CA LEU A 3 -38.87 -35.18 10.15
C LEU A 3 -37.92 -34.01 10.45
N TYR A 4 -36.74 -34.00 9.85
CA TYR A 4 -35.86 -32.84 9.88
C TYR A 4 -36.34 -31.89 8.77
N ASN A 5 -36.86 -30.73 9.14
CA ASN A 5 -37.11 -29.67 8.16
C ASN A 5 -35.75 -29.10 7.72
N THR A 6 -35.44 -29.15 6.42
CA THR A 6 -34.23 -28.59 5.80
C THR A 6 -34.37 -27.11 5.43
N GLU A 7 -35.50 -26.48 5.75
CA GLU A 7 -35.76 -25.09 5.44
C GLU A 7 -35.02 -24.16 6.42
N HIS A 8 -34.21 -23.25 5.86
CA HIS A 8 -33.44 -22.25 6.61
C HIS A 8 -34.27 -21.00 6.98
N ALA A 9 -35.42 -20.85 6.34
CA ALA A 9 -36.35 -19.74 6.54
C ALA A 9 -37.78 -20.18 6.25
N TRP A 10 -38.73 -19.59 6.96
CA TRP A 10 -40.16 -19.76 6.68
C TRP A 10 -40.87 -18.41 6.63
N GLN A 11 -41.49 -18.12 5.49
CA GLN A 11 -42.37 -16.98 5.33
C GLN A 11 -43.78 -17.34 5.80
N TRP A 12 -44.27 -16.68 6.84
CA TRP A 12 -45.52 -17.05 7.51
C TRP A 12 -46.69 -16.10 7.20
N THR A 13 -46.42 -14.93 6.62
CA THR A 13 -47.47 -14.02 6.17
C THR A 13 -46.98 -13.07 5.08
N SER A 14 -47.92 -12.57 4.26
CA SER A 14 -47.71 -11.48 3.30
C SER A 14 -48.39 -10.18 3.74
N ASN A 15 -48.85 -10.12 4.98
CA ASN A 15 -49.80 -9.11 5.44
C ASN A 15 -49.35 -8.32 6.68
N GLN A 16 -48.09 -8.46 7.09
CA GLN A 16 -47.57 -7.85 8.29
C GLN A 16 -47.51 -6.33 8.14
N ARG A 17 -47.81 -5.60 9.22
CA ARG A 17 -47.61 -4.15 9.30
C ARG A 17 -46.57 -3.86 10.38
N PHE A 18 -45.69 -2.91 10.12
CA PHE A 18 -44.68 -2.45 11.08
C PHE A 18 -44.97 -1.00 11.45
N ALA A 19 -44.87 -0.69 12.74
CA ALA A 19 -44.94 0.70 13.19
C ALA A 19 -43.84 1.50 12.46
N SER A 20 -44.16 2.72 12.03
CA SER A 20 -43.31 3.61 11.21
C SER A 20 -43.06 3.19 9.75
N SER A 21 -43.72 2.14 9.24
CA SER A 21 -43.66 1.75 7.83
C SER A 21 -45.04 1.71 7.18
N TYR A 22 -45.16 2.27 5.97
CA TYR A 22 -46.39 2.23 5.18
C TYR A 22 -46.41 0.99 4.29
N GLY A 23 -47.49 0.21 4.36
CA GLY A 23 -47.71 -0.94 3.47
C GLY A 23 -47.98 -2.24 4.22
N ARG A 24 -48.17 -3.31 3.45
CA ARG A 24 -48.26 -4.69 3.92
C ARG A 24 -46.99 -5.40 3.46
N PHE A 25 -46.38 -6.13 4.38
CA PHE A 25 -45.08 -6.74 4.17
C PHE A 25 -45.16 -8.25 4.33
N ASP A 26 -44.35 -8.89 3.51
CA ASP A 26 -43.97 -10.28 3.67
C ASP A 26 -43.08 -10.42 4.91
N ALA A 27 -43.48 -11.30 5.83
CA ALA A 27 -42.74 -11.55 7.05
C ALA A 27 -42.31 -13.01 7.12
N SER A 28 -41.01 -13.18 7.38
CA SER A 28 -40.34 -14.48 7.45
C SER A 28 -39.58 -14.62 8.76
N ILE A 29 -39.52 -15.85 9.27
CA ILE A 29 -38.66 -16.25 10.38
C ILE A 29 -37.48 -17.01 9.78
N LEU A 30 -36.26 -16.57 10.09
CA LEU A 30 -35.03 -17.28 9.76
C LEU A 30 -34.69 -18.21 10.93
N TYR A 31 -34.37 -19.47 10.64
CA TYR A 31 -34.02 -20.46 11.65
C TYR A 31 -32.51 -20.61 11.84
N ASP A 32 -31.71 -19.95 11.00
CA ASP A 32 -30.26 -19.95 11.06
C ASP A 32 -29.66 -18.54 10.99
N ASN A 33 -28.34 -18.45 11.23
CA ASN A 33 -27.59 -17.22 11.16
C ASN A 33 -27.26 -16.88 9.69
N PHE A 34 -28.27 -16.63 8.86
CA PHE A 34 -28.14 -16.29 7.44
C PHE A 34 -27.08 -15.20 7.17
N PHE A 35 -26.96 -14.20 8.06
CA PHE A 35 -25.99 -13.11 7.93
C PHE A 35 -24.51 -13.50 8.11
N THR A 36 -24.24 -14.70 8.64
CA THR A 36 -22.88 -15.15 8.96
C THR A 36 -22.44 -16.35 8.10
N ALA A 37 -23.30 -16.84 7.20
CA ALA A 37 -23.06 -18.03 6.39
C ALA A 37 -22.53 -19.24 7.19
N GLY A 38 -23.02 -19.42 8.44
CA GLY A 38 -22.59 -20.51 9.31
C GLY A 38 -21.20 -20.33 9.94
N THR A 39 -20.64 -19.11 9.95
CA THR A 39 -19.42 -18.84 10.72
C THR A 39 -19.71 -18.87 12.22
N ASP A 40 -18.89 -19.62 12.95
CA ASP A 40 -18.99 -19.75 14.40
C ASP A 40 -18.75 -18.37 15.03
N LYS A 41 -19.69 -17.90 15.85
CA LYS A 41 -19.54 -16.62 16.57
C LYS A 41 -18.31 -16.58 17.48
N ASN A 42 -17.76 -17.76 17.78
CA ASN A 42 -16.55 -17.97 18.58
C ASN A 42 -15.33 -18.39 17.73
N ALA A 43 -15.47 -18.55 16.40
CA ALA A 43 -14.32 -18.72 15.54
C ALA A 43 -13.53 -17.41 15.61
N VAL A 44 -12.39 -17.49 16.30
CA VAL A 44 -11.40 -16.43 16.41
C VAL A 44 -11.13 -15.91 15.00
N VAL A 45 -11.61 -14.69 14.73
CA VAL A 45 -11.15 -13.86 13.63
C VAL A 45 -9.62 -13.97 13.62
N PRO A 46 -8.96 -14.34 12.51
CA PRO A 46 -7.50 -14.39 12.49
C PRO A 46 -7.03 -13.06 13.06
N ASN A 47 -6.23 -13.12 14.13
CA ASN A 47 -5.76 -11.98 14.90
C ASN A 47 -5.31 -10.85 13.97
N VAL A 48 -6.26 -9.97 13.62
CA VAL A 48 -5.96 -8.67 13.06
C VAL A 48 -5.44 -7.93 14.27
N THR A 49 -4.13 -8.08 14.49
CA THR A 49 -3.39 -7.25 15.43
C THR A 49 -3.89 -5.83 15.16
N PRO A 50 -4.58 -5.17 16.11
CA PRO A 50 -5.04 -3.81 15.91
C PRO A 50 -3.83 -3.03 15.41
N SER A 51 -3.89 -2.51 14.19
CA SER A 51 -2.85 -1.62 13.71
C SER A 51 -2.76 -0.52 14.76
N LYS A 52 -1.57 -0.38 15.33
CA LYS A 52 -1.24 0.67 16.30
C LYS A 52 -1.92 1.96 15.83
N PRO A 53 -2.68 2.67 16.69
CA PRO A 53 -3.31 3.92 16.27
C PRO A 53 -2.22 4.77 15.61
N VAL A 54 -2.48 5.20 14.37
CA VAL A 54 -1.57 6.05 13.62
C VAL A 54 -1.47 7.33 14.45
N VAL A 55 -0.42 7.42 15.26
CA VAL A 55 -0.04 8.68 15.88
C VAL A 55 0.33 9.55 14.70
N ASN A 56 -0.58 10.44 14.31
CA ASN A 56 -0.34 11.47 13.31
C ASN A 56 0.74 12.38 13.89
N LYS A 57 2.00 11.95 13.77
CA LYS A 57 3.14 12.79 14.06
C LYS A 57 3.03 14.01 13.15
N PRO A 58 3.44 15.19 13.63
CA PRO A 58 3.42 16.38 12.80
C PRO A 58 4.26 16.14 11.54
N ASP A 59 3.83 16.76 10.43
CA ASP A 59 4.59 16.70 9.19
C ASP A 59 6.03 17.18 9.42
N THR A 60 6.99 16.45 8.88
CA THR A 60 8.38 16.87 8.85
C THR A 60 8.54 18.08 7.91
N SER A 61 9.69 18.77 7.99
CA SER A 61 9.95 19.94 7.13
C SER A 61 9.84 19.60 5.65
N ALA A 62 10.38 18.47 5.20
CA ALA A 62 10.31 18.03 3.80
C ALA A 62 8.89 17.69 3.37
N ILE A 63 8.14 16.94 4.18
CA ILE A 63 6.75 16.58 3.87
C ILE A 63 5.88 17.83 3.75
N LYS A 64 6.08 18.84 4.62
CA LYS A 64 5.39 20.14 4.50
C LYS A 64 5.70 20.83 3.19
N GLN A 65 6.96 20.84 2.76
CA GLN A 65 7.35 21.46 1.49
C GLN A 65 6.67 20.77 0.31
N PHE A 66 6.65 19.43 0.29
CA PHE A 66 5.95 18.71 -0.78
C PHE A 66 4.45 18.97 -0.78
N LYS A 67 3.78 18.91 0.38
CA LYS A 67 2.34 19.23 0.47
C LYS A 67 2.04 20.64 -0.04
N ASN A 68 2.88 21.62 0.31
CA ASN A 68 2.73 23.00 -0.17
C ASN A 68 3.00 23.13 -1.69
N ALA A 69 3.85 22.29 -2.26
CA ALA A 69 4.15 22.25 -3.70
C ALA A 69 3.16 21.38 -4.52
N GLY A 70 2.07 20.91 -3.89
CA GLY A 70 1.08 20.04 -4.53
C GLY A 70 1.58 18.60 -4.71
N ASN A 71 2.36 18.09 -3.75
CA ASN A 71 2.97 16.77 -3.70
C ASN A 71 3.93 16.44 -4.85
N ARG A 72 4.39 17.43 -5.61
CA ARG A 72 5.25 17.20 -6.78
C ARG A 72 6.70 16.94 -6.36
N PHE A 73 7.34 15.96 -6.97
CA PHE A 73 8.76 15.69 -6.82
C PHE A 73 9.50 15.75 -8.15
N THR A 74 10.81 16.00 -8.07
CA THR A 74 11.75 15.88 -9.19
C THR A 74 13.02 15.18 -8.71
N ALA A 75 13.41 14.11 -9.40
CA ALA A 75 14.50 13.21 -9.06
C ALA A 75 15.54 13.15 -10.20
N TYR A 76 15.98 14.32 -10.68
CA TYR A 76 16.95 14.42 -11.78
C TYR A 76 18.39 14.12 -11.36
N LYS A 77 18.68 14.09 -10.06
CA LYS A 77 20.04 13.82 -9.56
C LYS A 77 20.37 12.34 -9.69
N SER A 78 21.58 12.06 -10.17
CA SER A 78 22.15 10.73 -10.15
C SER A 78 22.53 10.32 -8.73
N PHE A 79 22.44 9.04 -8.41
CA PHE A 79 22.75 8.47 -7.10
C PHE A 79 23.58 7.19 -7.23
N ARG A 80 24.19 6.76 -6.13
CA ARG A 80 25.06 5.58 -6.08
C ARG A 80 24.23 4.34 -5.75
N VAL A 81 24.54 3.22 -6.39
CA VAL A 81 23.98 1.91 -6.04
C VAL A 81 24.76 1.36 -4.84
N ASP A 82 24.14 1.35 -3.66
CA ASP A 82 24.77 0.82 -2.45
C ASP A 82 24.55 -0.69 -2.31
N ARG A 83 23.38 -1.17 -2.73
CA ARG A 83 23.07 -2.61 -2.81
C ARG A 83 22.32 -2.93 -4.09
N ILE A 84 22.49 -4.14 -4.58
CA ILE A 84 21.77 -4.68 -5.73
C ILE A 84 21.38 -6.14 -5.46
N ALA A 85 20.16 -6.52 -5.79
CA ALA A 85 19.67 -7.88 -5.62
C ALA A 85 18.50 -8.18 -6.57
N TYR A 86 18.28 -9.46 -6.86
CA TYR A 86 17.09 -9.93 -7.54
C TYR A 86 16.04 -10.33 -6.50
N VAL A 87 14.96 -9.55 -6.40
CA VAL A 87 13.92 -9.71 -5.37
C VAL A 87 12.55 -9.58 -6.04
N ASN A 88 11.60 -10.45 -5.68
CA ASN A 88 10.24 -10.48 -6.22
C ASN A 88 10.18 -10.53 -7.77
N GLY A 89 11.09 -11.29 -8.40
CA GLY A 89 11.08 -11.50 -9.84
C GLY A 89 11.69 -10.37 -10.65
N MET A 90 12.41 -9.43 -10.02
CA MET A 90 13.06 -8.33 -10.72
C MET A 90 14.36 -7.88 -10.05
N TRP A 91 15.27 -7.32 -10.85
CA TRP A 91 16.48 -6.68 -10.33
C TRP A 91 16.16 -5.32 -9.73
N GLN A 92 16.65 -5.08 -8.52
CA GLN A 92 16.42 -3.86 -7.76
C GLN A 92 17.73 -3.32 -7.20
N ALA A 93 17.82 -2.00 -7.07
CA ALA A 93 18.90 -1.28 -6.41
C ALA A 93 18.37 -0.57 -5.16
N ILE A 94 19.22 -0.46 -4.15
CA ILE A 94 19.01 0.39 -2.97
C ILE A 94 20.13 1.43 -2.95
N ASN A 95 19.74 2.67 -2.66
CA ASN A 95 20.61 3.72 -2.21
C ASN A 95 20.22 4.08 -0.78
N TYR A 96 21.17 4.15 0.14
CA TYR A 96 20.87 4.34 1.56
C TYR A 96 20.31 5.72 1.88
N ASP A 97 20.76 6.76 1.17
CA ASP A 97 20.23 8.11 1.37
C ASP A 97 18.77 8.19 0.92
N LEU A 98 18.45 7.60 -0.25
CA LEU A 98 17.09 7.48 -0.75
C LEU A 98 16.22 6.57 0.12
N ALA A 99 16.76 5.52 0.72
CA ALA A 99 16.00 4.63 1.61
C ALA A 99 15.85 5.16 3.04
N GLY A 100 16.61 6.19 3.43
CA GLY A 100 16.61 6.74 4.78
C GLY A 100 17.50 6.00 5.78
N GLY A 101 18.39 5.11 5.31
CA GLY A 101 19.33 4.38 6.15
C GLY A 101 19.80 3.05 5.56
N LYS A 102 20.65 2.34 6.32
CA LYS A 102 21.22 1.04 5.92
C LYS A 102 20.25 -0.13 6.13
N ASP A 103 19.26 0.03 6.99
CA ASP A 103 18.24 -0.99 7.32
C ASP A 103 17.08 -1.03 6.30
N ALA A 104 17.37 -0.59 5.07
CA ALA A 104 16.42 -0.51 3.96
C ALA A 104 15.82 -1.88 3.62
N SER A 105 14.50 -1.93 3.45
CA SER A 105 13.79 -3.13 3.01
C SER A 105 13.74 -3.20 1.49
N TRP A 106 14.02 -4.36 0.91
CA TRP A 106 13.85 -4.57 -0.53
C TRP A 106 12.39 -4.42 -0.98
N THR A 107 11.43 -4.80 -0.15
CA THR A 107 10.01 -4.70 -0.51
C THR A 107 9.45 -3.28 -0.39
N ALA A 108 10.08 -2.42 0.40
CA ALA A 108 9.62 -1.04 0.60
C ALA A 108 10.46 -0.01 -0.15
N ASN A 109 11.79 -0.18 -0.18
CA ASN A 109 12.74 0.82 -0.68
C ASN A 109 13.49 0.37 -1.94
N GLY A 110 13.29 -0.86 -2.39
CA GLY A 110 13.98 -1.40 -3.56
C GLY A 110 13.50 -0.70 -4.83
N ILE A 111 14.43 -0.09 -5.56
CA ILE A 111 14.15 0.63 -6.80
C ILE A 111 14.41 -0.33 -7.97
N PRO A 112 13.41 -0.69 -8.78
CA PRO A 112 13.59 -1.46 -10.00
C PRO A 112 14.70 -0.91 -10.90
N LEU A 113 15.63 -1.77 -11.33
CA LEU A 113 16.62 -1.37 -12.34
C LEU A 113 15.95 -0.95 -13.66
N ALA A 114 14.75 -1.45 -13.94
CA ALA A 114 13.97 -1.05 -15.11
C ALA A 114 13.60 0.44 -15.11
N MET A 115 13.62 1.12 -13.96
CA MET A 115 13.35 2.56 -13.82
C MET A 115 14.62 3.41 -13.92
N LEU A 116 15.80 2.80 -14.05
CA LEU A 116 17.09 3.45 -13.89
C LEU A 116 17.95 3.34 -15.15
N ASP A 117 18.66 4.43 -15.45
CA ASP A 117 19.76 4.44 -16.42
C ASP A 117 21.09 4.39 -15.67
N ASN A 118 21.99 3.51 -16.10
CA ASN A 118 23.34 3.43 -15.56
C ASN A 118 24.25 4.47 -16.23
N VAL A 119 24.68 5.46 -15.47
CA VAL A 119 25.50 6.58 -15.95
C VAL A 119 26.98 6.18 -16.02
N THR A 120 27.45 5.31 -15.13
CA THR A 120 28.86 4.91 -15.07
C THR A 120 29.24 3.94 -16.20
N ARG A 121 28.40 2.95 -16.46
CA ARG A 121 28.72 1.84 -17.37
C ARG A 121 27.87 1.82 -18.63
N GLY A 122 26.85 2.67 -18.71
CA GLY A 122 25.81 2.61 -19.73
C GLY A 122 24.86 1.42 -19.53
N ASN A 123 23.76 1.43 -20.28
CA ASN A 123 22.70 0.42 -20.16
C ASN A 123 22.99 -0.91 -20.87
N TYR A 124 24.14 -1.03 -21.53
CA TYR A 124 24.56 -2.24 -22.25
C TYR A 124 25.26 -3.27 -21.36
N ARG A 125 25.55 -2.93 -20.10
CA ARG A 125 26.21 -3.79 -19.13
C ARG A 125 25.35 -3.91 -17.88
N ALA A 126 25.46 -5.05 -17.20
CA ALA A 126 24.78 -5.23 -15.93
C ALA A 126 25.26 -4.20 -14.90
N THR A 127 24.31 -3.51 -14.26
CA THR A 127 24.57 -2.61 -13.14
C THR A 127 25.16 -3.38 -11.96
N GLN A 128 26.07 -2.75 -11.23
CA GLN A 128 26.74 -3.32 -10.07
C GLN A 128 26.70 -2.36 -8.88
N VAL A 129 27.01 -2.90 -7.69
CA VAL A 129 27.27 -2.08 -6.51
C VAL A 129 28.39 -1.08 -6.82
N GLY A 130 28.19 0.17 -6.40
CA GLY A 130 29.11 1.26 -6.67
C GLY A 130 28.96 1.92 -8.03
N ASP A 131 27.99 1.53 -8.87
CA ASP A 131 27.64 2.32 -10.05
C ASP A 131 26.88 3.58 -9.68
N THR A 132 26.98 4.60 -10.53
CA THR A 132 26.13 5.77 -10.48
C THR A 132 25.00 5.57 -11.49
N VAL A 133 23.76 5.69 -11.01
CA VAL A 133 22.53 5.53 -11.78
C VAL A 133 21.67 6.79 -11.65
N LYS A 134 20.70 6.97 -12.54
CA LYS A 134 19.69 8.02 -12.45
C LYS A 134 18.32 7.47 -12.83
N PHE A 135 17.25 8.10 -12.37
CA PHE A 135 15.93 7.81 -12.90
C PHE A 135 15.87 8.12 -14.39
N LYS A 136 15.38 7.17 -15.18
CA LYS A 136 15.21 7.37 -16.63
C LYS A 136 14.08 8.39 -16.90
N ALA A 137 13.99 8.84 -18.15
CA ALA A 137 12.89 9.72 -18.56
C ALA A 137 11.53 9.06 -18.25
N GLY A 138 10.61 9.83 -17.66
CA GLY A 138 9.29 9.37 -17.22
C GLY A 138 9.21 8.90 -15.76
N TYR A 139 10.34 8.66 -15.08
CA TYR A 139 10.39 8.28 -13.66
C TYR A 139 11.12 9.31 -12.79
N SER A 140 11.65 10.37 -13.40
CA SER A 140 12.41 11.41 -12.72
C SER A 140 11.55 12.59 -12.24
N TYR A 141 10.23 12.51 -12.37
CA TYR A 141 9.30 13.51 -11.86
C TYR A 141 7.92 12.88 -11.68
N GLY A 142 7.10 13.46 -10.80
CA GLY A 142 5.76 12.96 -10.56
C GLY A 142 5.14 13.56 -9.31
N THR A 143 4.20 12.83 -8.71
CA THR A 143 3.57 13.16 -7.44
C THR A 143 3.85 12.10 -6.40
N ILE A 144 3.96 12.52 -5.15
CA ILE A 144 4.03 11.63 -3.99
C ILE A 144 2.60 11.23 -3.63
N ASP A 145 2.34 9.94 -3.55
CA ASP A 145 1.02 9.37 -3.28
C ASP A 145 0.76 9.18 -1.79
N GLN A 146 1.83 8.91 -1.01
CA GLN A 146 1.73 8.61 0.42
C GLN A 146 2.85 9.25 1.23
N TYR A 147 2.57 9.53 2.50
CA TYR A 147 3.56 10.03 3.46
C TYR A 147 3.56 9.18 4.73
N ASP A 148 4.75 8.96 5.27
CA ASP A 148 4.94 8.44 6.63
C ASP A 148 5.75 9.44 7.45
N ASN A 149 5.05 10.21 8.27
CA ASN A 149 5.65 11.24 9.11
C ASN A 149 6.59 10.66 10.18
N ALA A 150 6.45 9.37 10.54
CA ALA A 150 7.29 8.77 11.55
C ALA A 150 8.71 8.45 11.06
N SER A 151 8.85 8.06 9.79
CA SER A 151 10.13 7.76 9.16
C SER A 151 10.64 8.87 8.24
N ASN A 152 9.87 9.96 8.06
CA ASN A 152 10.11 10.95 6.99
C ASN A 152 10.00 10.31 5.59
N GLY A 153 9.10 9.34 5.44
CA GLY A 153 8.89 8.59 4.21
C GLY A 153 7.98 9.31 3.22
N ALA A 154 8.31 9.21 1.95
CA ALA A 154 7.50 9.59 0.80
C ALA A 154 7.33 8.35 -0.10
N GLY A 155 6.09 7.88 -0.23
CA GLY A 155 5.72 6.74 -1.05
C GLY A 155 5.22 7.17 -2.42
N ILE A 156 5.73 6.54 -3.48
CA ILE A 156 5.34 6.77 -4.87
C ILE A 156 4.87 5.43 -5.45
N VAL A 157 3.68 5.42 -6.05
CA VAL A 157 3.08 4.25 -6.68
C VAL A 157 3.51 4.17 -8.14
N GLU A 158 4.48 3.30 -8.42
CA GLU A 158 5.13 3.13 -9.71
C GLU A 158 4.41 2.07 -10.57
N GLY A 159 3.09 2.22 -10.68
CA GLY A 159 2.21 1.35 -11.48
C GLY A 159 2.44 -0.15 -11.21
N VAL A 160 3.00 -0.86 -12.20
CA VAL A 160 3.26 -2.31 -12.15
C VAL A 160 4.29 -2.69 -11.07
N TYR A 161 5.15 -1.74 -10.66
CA TYR A 161 6.20 -1.98 -9.66
C TYR A 161 5.72 -1.80 -8.21
N GLY A 162 4.51 -1.31 -8.01
CA GLY A 162 3.94 -1.08 -6.69
C GLY A 162 4.45 0.20 -6.02
N ASN A 163 4.30 0.25 -4.69
CA ASN A 163 4.65 1.43 -3.91
C ASN A 163 6.11 1.37 -3.43
N ILE A 164 6.89 2.39 -3.77
CA ILE A 164 8.28 2.52 -3.35
C ILE A 164 8.40 3.71 -2.39
N TRP A 165 9.00 3.46 -1.23
CA TRP A 165 9.23 4.42 -0.16
C TRP A 165 10.63 5.01 -0.24
N TYR A 166 10.68 6.33 -0.28
CA TYR A 166 11.88 7.14 -0.27
C TYR A 166 11.93 8.02 0.98
N ASN A 167 13.12 8.43 1.39
CA ASN A 167 13.32 9.49 2.35
C ASN A 167 12.94 10.83 1.69
N ALA A 168 11.97 11.53 2.27
CA ALA A 168 11.47 12.80 1.73
C ALA A 168 12.59 13.85 1.61
N ASN A 169 13.57 13.88 2.52
CA ASN A 169 14.70 14.81 2.42
C ASN A 169 15.55 14.59 1.17
N SER A 170 15.65 13.34 0.71
CA SER A 170 16.50 12.95 -0.42
C SER A 170 15.81 13.22 -1.76
N LEU A 171 14.48 13.35 -1.76
CA LEU A 171 13.69 13.78 -2.92
C LEU A 171 13.58 15.30 -3.06
N LEU A 172 13.92 16.07 -2.02
CA LEU A 172 13.94 17.52 -2.13
C LEU A 172 15.06 17.94 -3.08
N THR A 173 14.68 18.70 -4.10
CA THR A 173 15.62 19.40 -4.96
C THR A 173 16.37 20.44 -4.13
N LYS A 174 17.58 20.09 -3.68
CA LYS A 174 18.58 21.07 -3.24
C LYS A 174 19.21 21.77 -4.44
#